data_AF-A0A3A9I649-F1
#
_entry.id   AF-A0A3A9I649-F1
#
_cell.length_a   1.000
_cell.length_b   1.000
_cell.length_c   1.000
_cell.angle_alpha   90.00
_cell.angle_beta   90.00
_cell.angle_gamma   90.00
#
_symmetry.space_group_name_H-M   'P 1'
#
loop_
_entity.id
_entity.type
_entity.pdbx_description
1 polymer ?
#
loop_
_entity_poly.entity_id
_entity_poly.type
_entity_poly.pdbx_seq_one_letter_code
_entity_poly.pdbx_strand_id
1 'polypeptide(L)'
;MEKCVQDALLFFLPFAAAGFFLIKNRKLGSLAVLLGYVLAAAQAVCCKVLNRNLDYFIFMRLDWDMLRMAPVVMAATSAVFIAITALVLTAVWLNWTGRLRRTSLENRRWPRRCLLALCALAIAFSPVTSVYREMLNVRRQFARASACSEAELFAALGARRPPLEEADLEAEAGRNVVVIYCESLETNFLNREDFPASLPCLHRLADSGWTLWDDYKCVSGATWTIGALYATQTSFPAFFGGAGDDIFDRLKSSRLPSCTKVMRRAGYDCLFLAGCELGFGGTGGLMKMLGYRVKGFQDFEKGCEKTVWGAHDADLFEQAKIEYARLAAAGRPFNLTLLTVDTHFTKGLPDARLKDKVSPAVPPMSHEYCVACLDYLLGDFVDFVGKQPGGRETAVVILGDHLMMGSENNTPILTRLKKRARTVALLTNRRPAGRDPHGEIGFYNIPGLILDLAEIKHNALFLDDLAPNLSPRAIETHSAELTALNLRLTGRDEAASKAE
;
A
#
# COMPACT_ATOMS: atom_id res chain seq x y z
N MET A 1 -10.29 0.49 20.94
CA MET A 1 -10.49 1.96 20.96
C MET A 1 -10.04 2.60 22.27
N GLU A 2 -10.38 2.03 23.43
CA GLU A 2 -9.95 2.54 24.75
C GLU A 2 -8.43 2.68 24.89
N LYS A 3 -7.66 1.66 24.48
CA LYS A 3 -6.18 1.67 24.58
C LYS A 3 -5.53 2.84 23.83
N CYS A 4 -5.97 3.16 22.60
CA CYS A 4 -5.40 4.27 21.82
C CYS A 4 -5.75 5.66 22.38
N VAL A 5 -6.97 5.83 22.91
CA VAL A 5 -7.36 7.09 23.58
C VAL A 5 -6.57 7.26 24.86
N GLN A 6 -6.38 6.17 25.62
CA GLN A 6 -5.50 6.15 26.78
C GLN A 6 -4.06 6.53 26.40
N ASP A 7 -3.50 5.96 25.33
CA ASP A 7 -2.14 6.26 24.86
C ASP A 7 -1.98 7.73 24.44
N ALA A 8 -2.97 8.30 23.74
CA ALA A 8 -2.97 9.71 23.36
C ALA A 8 -3.07 10.66 24.58
N LEU A 9 -3.87 10.31 25.59
CA LEU A 9 -4.00 11.08 26.83
C LEU A 9 -2.75 10.98 27.71
N LEU A 10 -2.20 9.77 27.86
CA LEU A 10 -0.94 9.50 28.56
C LEU A 10 0.21 10.30 27.94
N PHE A 11 0.16 10.56 26.64
CA PHE A 11 1.12 11.40 25.94
C PHE A 11 0.88 12.90 26.17
N PHE A 12 -0.36 13.39 26.05
CA PHE A 12 -0.64 14.83 26.12
C PHE A 12 -0.51 15.44 27.53
N LEU A 13 -1.01 14.74 28.56
CA LEU A 13 -1.09 15.26 29.92
C LEU A 13 0.27 15.69 30.52
N PRO A 14 1.38 14.95 30.32
CA PRO A 14 2.72 15.37 30.73
C PRO A 14 3.20 16.66 30.08
N PHE A 15 2.98 16.84 28.77
CA PHE A 15 3.37 18.05 28.04
C PHE A 15 2.54 19.26 28.47
N ALA A 16 1.23 19.07 28.68
CA ALA A 16 0.36 20.08 29.25
C ALA A 16 0.84 20.47 30.66
N ALA A 17 1.12 19.50 31.52
CA ALA A 17 1.56 19.75 32.89
C ALA A 17 2.94 20.45 32.94
N ALA A 18 3.90 20.01 32.12
CA ALA A 18 5.20 20.65 32.02
C ALA A 18 5.10 22.08 31.46
N GLY A 19 4.31 22.26 30.40
CA GLY A 19 4.08 23.55 29.76
C GLY A 19 3.44 24.57 30.69
N PHE A 20 2.42 24.18 31.47
CA PHE A 20 1.70 25.08 32.37
C PHE A 20 2.35 25.28 33.74
N PHE A 21 3.03 24.27 34.30
CA PHE A 21 3.49 24.31 35.70
C PHE A 21 5.01 24.27 35.90
N LEU A 22 5.80 23.85 34.91
CA LEU A 22 7.26 23.69 35.04
C LEU A 22 8.06 24.72 34.22
N ILE A 23 7.63 25.05 33.00
CA ILE A 23 8.37 25.98 32.11
C ILE A 23 8.04 27.44 32.46
N LYS A 24 9.01 28.20 32.96
CA LYS A 24 8.83 29.59 33.42
C LYS A 24 8.44 30.56 32.30
N ASN A 25 9.03 30.40 31.12
CA ASN A 25 8.71 31.23 29.98
C ASN A 25 7.36 30.78 29.39
N ARG A 26 6.36 31.66 29.45
CA ARG A 26 4.99 31.39 28.99
C ARG A 26 4.90 30.99 27.52
N LYS A 27 5.75 31.55 26.65
CA LYS A 27 5.79 31.22 25.23
C LYS A 27 6.34 29.80 25.02
N LEU A 28 7.48 29.48 25.65
CA LEU A 28 8.08 28.14 25.59
C LEU A 28 7.16 27.08 26.21
N GLY A 29 6.50 27.38 27.32
CA GLY A 29 5.55 26.49 27.96
C GLY A 29 4.33 26.21 27.08
N SER A 30 3.80 27.26 26.43
CA SER A 30 2.70 27.14 25.47
C SER A 30 3.08 26.32 24.24
N LEU A 31 4.31 26.50 23.72
CA LEU A 31 4.84 25.72 22.61
C LEU A 31 4.94 24.22 22.98
N ALA A 32 5.38 23.90 24.19
CA ALA A 32 5.45 22.52 24.68
C ALA A 32 4.05 21.87 24.75
N VAL A 33 3.03 22.59 25.25
CA VAL A 33 1.64 22.10 25.26
C VAL A 33 1.13 21.85 23.83
N LEU A 34 1.39 22.79 22.93
CA LEU A 34 0.95 22.69 21.53
C LEU A 34 1.61 21.51 20.81
N LEU A 35 2.92 21.32 21.00
CA LEU A 35 3.63 20.17 20.43
C LEU A 35 3.07 18.84 20.96
N GLY A 36 2.86 18.74 22.28
CA GLY A 36 2.26 17.56 22.89
C GLY A 36 0.86 17.26 22.35
N TYR A 37 0.06 18.30 22.11
CA TYR A 37 -1.26 18.17 21.53
C TYR A 37 -1.24 17.67 20.09
N VAL A 38 -0.39 18.26 19.24
CA VAL A 38 -0.28 17.87 17.81
C VAL A 38 0.08 16.39 17.68
N LEU A 39 1.03 15.91 18.47
CA LEU A 39 1.45 14.51 18.46
C LEU A 39 0.37 13.57 19.00
N ALA A 40 -0.32 13.93 20.08
CA ALA A 40 -1.46 13.16 20.60
C ALA A 40 -2.63 13.11 19.61
N ALA A 41 -2.88 14.22 18.91
CA ALA A 41 -3.87 14.30 17.84
C ALA A 41 -3.49 13.38 16.66
N ALA A 42 -2.24 13.44 16.19
CA ALA A 42 -1.74 12.56 15.13
C ALA A 42 -1.88 11.08 15.52
N GLN A 43 -1.48 10.71 16.73
CA GLN A 43 -1.67 9.36 17.28
C GLN A 43 -3.14 8.92 17.25
N ALA A 44 -4.05 9.79 17.73
CA ALA A 44 -5.48 9.49 17.76
C ALA A 44 -6.07 9.32 16.35
N VAL A 45 -5.61 10.13 15.38
CA VAL A 45 -6.00 10.01 13.96
C VAL A 45 -5.53 8.69 13.39
N CYS A 46 -4.24 8.34 13.54
CA CYS A 46 -3.69 7.06 13.06
C CYS A 46 -4.46 5.86 13.63
N CYS A 47 -4.71 5.87 14.95
CA CYS A 47 -5.48 4.83 15.61
C CYS A 47 -6.89 4.69 15.05
N LYS A 48 -7.55 5.81 14.73
CA LYS A 48 -8.95 5.79 14.28
C LYS A 48 -9.08 5.39 12.82
N VAL A 49 -8.21 5.92 11.98
CA VAL A 49 -8.24 5.72 10.53
C VAL A 49 -7.68 4.35 10.19
N LEU A 50 -6.55 3.97 10.79
CA LEU A 50 -5.74 2.82 10.38
C LEU A 50 -5.73 1.67 11.39
N ASN A 51 -6.36 1.85 12.56
CA ASN A 51 -6.35 0.88 13.67
C ASN A 51 -4.93 0.45 14.11
N ARG A 52 -3.97 1.37 14.01
CA ARG A 52 -2.58 1.21 14.41
C ARG A 52 -2.05 2.48 15.05
N ASN A 53 -1.06 2.32 15.93
CA ASN A 53 -0.36 3.45 16.51
C ASN A 53 0.39 4.24 15.43
N LEU A 54 0.68 5.52 15.65
CA LEU A 54 1.65 6.22 14.82
C LEU A 54 2.97 5.45 14.92
N ASP A 55 3.49 4.99 13.81
CA ASP A 55 4.76 4.28 13.69
C ASP A 55 5.63 4.95 12.62
N TYR A 56 6.88 4.49 12.49
CA TYR A 56 7.79 5.01 11.49
C TYR A 56 7.24 4.90 10.07
N PHE A 57 6.64 3.77 9.70
CA PHE A 57 6.14 3.55 8.35
C PHE A 57 4.98 4.47 7.99
N ILE A 58 4.08 4.78 8.93
CA ILE A 58 3.02 5.77 8.74
C ILE A 58 3.62 7.15 8.59
N PHE A 59 4.58 7.52 9.43
CA PHE A 59 5.22 8.83 9.36
C PHE A 59 5.91 9.04 8.00
N MET A 60 6.60 8.02 7.50
CA MET A 60 7.33 8.05 6.22
C MET A 60 6.43 8.10 4.98
N ARG A 61 5.13 7.82 5.13
CA ARG A 61 4.13 7.84 4.06
C ARG A 61 3.08 8.94 4.26
N LEU A 62 3.31 9.84 5.20
CA LEU A 62 2.39 10.94 5.44
C LEU A 62 2.56 11.98 4.34
N ASP A 63 1.80 11.86 3.27
CA ASP A 63 1.78 12.81 2.17
C ASP A 63 0.54 13.71 2.17
N TRP A 64 0.51 14.64 1.22
CA TRP A 64 -0.58 15.59 1.08
C TRP A 64 -1.90 14.93 0.67
N ASP A 65 -1.87 13.81 -0.03
CA ASP A 65 -3.07 13.12 -0.48
C ASP A 65 -3.72 12.35 0.67
N MET A 66 -2.94 11.66 1.51
CA MET A 66 -3.42 11.11 2.79
C MET A 66 -4.06 12.19 3.68
N LEU A 67 -3.44 13.37 3.76
CA LEU A 67 -3.97 14.50 4.54
C LEU A 67 -5.27 15.07 3.94
N ARG A 68 -5.41 15.09 2.62
CA ARG A 68 -6.65 15.51 1.93
C ARG A 68 -7.80 14.53 2.12
N MET A 69 -7.51 13.24 2.28
CA MET A 69 -8.53 12.22 2.56
C MET A 69 -9.00 12.23 4.02
N ALA A 70 -8.14 12.67 4.95
CA ALA A 70 -8.43 12.63 6.39
C ALA A 70 -9.77 13.30 6.77
N PRO A 71 -10.16 14.48 6.26
CA PRO A 71 -11.46 15.09 6.56
C PRO A 71 -12.66 14.23 6.14
N VAL A 72 -12.58 13.56 4.98
CA VAL A 72 -13.64 12.68 4.46
C VAL A 72 -13.79 11.44 5.34
N VAL A 73 -12.66 10.87 5.78
CA VAL A 73 -12.63 9.68 6.65
C VAL A 73 -13.00 10.03 8.12
N MET A 74 -12.73 11.26 8.56
CA MET A 74 -12.95 11.72 9.94
C MET A 74 -14.30 12.42 10.16
N ALA A 75 -15.09 12.66 9.11
CA ALA A 75 -16.34 13.44 9.15
C ALA A 75 -17.31 13.03 10.27
N ALA A 76 -17.34 11.74 10.65
CA ALA A 76 -18.20 11.24 11.72
C ALA A 76 -17.79 11.66 13.15
N THR A 77 -16.57 12.18 13.36
CA THR A 77 -16.02 12.43 14.71
C THR A 77 -15.36 13.80 14.90
N SER A 78 -15.62 14.69 13.95
CA SER A 78 -15.09 16.04 13.87
C SER A 78 -15.52 16.94 15.03
N ALA A 79 -16.75 16.86 15.53
CA ALA A 79 -17.25 17.79 16.57
C ALA A 79 -16.49 17.70 17.90
N VAL A 80 -16.28 16.50 18.44
CA VAL A 80 -15.54 16.29 19.70
C VAL A 80 -14.08 16.67 19.53
N PHE A 81 -13.48 16.29 18.40
CA PHE A 81 -12.09 16.64 18.11
C PHE A 81 -11.91 18.17 17.99
N ILE A 82 -12.77 18.84 17.23
CA ILE A 82 -12.81 20.31 17.10
C ILE A 82 -12.98 20.99 18.46
N ALA A 83 -13.89 20.49 19.30
CA ALA A 83 -14.11 21.04 20.65
C ALA A 83 -12.85 20.92 21.53
N ILE A 84 -12.18 19.76 21.50
CA ILE A 84 -10.91 19.54 22.22
C ILE A 84 -9.81 20.46 21.64
N THR A 85 -9.68 20.56 20.31
CA THR A 85 -8.71 21.46 19.66
C THR A 85 -8.93 22.91 20.10
N ALA A 86 -10.17 23.40 20.04
CA ALA A 86 -10.52 24.76 20.43
C ALA A 86 -10.19 25.02 21.91
N LEU A 87 -10.47 24.06 22.79
CA LEU A 87 -10.16 24.16 24.22
C LEU A 87 -8.65 24.24 24.47
N VAL A 88 -7.86 23.38 23.80
CA VAL A 88 -6.40 23.40 23.93
C VAL A 88 -5.81 24.71 23.39
N LEU A 89 -6.25 25.16 22.21
CA LEU A 89 -5.79 26.42 21.62
C LEU A 89 -6.15 27.63 22.49
N THR A 90 -7.34 27.62 23.11
CA THR A 90 -7.75 28.66 24.06
C THR A 90 -6.87 28.67 25.30
N ALA A 91 -6.59 27.50 25.88
CA ALA A 91 -5.71 27.37 27.04
C ALA A 91 -4.26 27.83 26.72
N VAL A 92 -3.75 27.46 25.55
CA VAL A 92 -2.46 27.90 25.01
C VAL A 92 -2.43 29.42 24.85
N TRP A 93 -3.45 30.03 24.23
CA TRP A 93 -3.56 31.47 24.03
C TRP A 93 -3.63 32.24 25.36
N LEU A 94 -4.46 31.78 26.30
CA LEU A 94 -4.57 32.39 27.64
C LEU A 94 -3.24 32.33 28.39
N ASN A 95 -2.50 31.24 28.27
CA ASN A 95 -1.19 31.09 28.89
C ASN A 95 -0.12 31.95 28.19
N TRP A 96 -0.14 32.01 26.86
CA TRP A 96 0.78 32.82 26.04
C TRP A 96 0.63 34.31 26.31
N THR A 97 -0.61 34.82 26.34
CA THR A 97 -0.94 36.22 26.63
C THR A 97 -0.89 36.57 28.11
N GLY A 98 -0.67 35.55 28.96
CA GLY A 98 -0.49 35.73 30.38
C GLY A 98 -1.77 35.95 31.20
N ARG A 99 -2.93 35.77 30.57
CA ARG A 99 -4.26 35.84 31.18
C ARG A 99 -4.56 34.64 32.09
N LEU A 100 -3.84 33.53 31.91
CA LEU A 100 -3.94 32.36 32.78
C LEU A 100 -3.15 32.58 34.08
N ARG A 101 -3.83 32.54 35.24
CA ARG A 101 -3.18 32.57 36.56
C ARG A 101 -2.45 31.25 36.78
N ARG A 102 -1.14 31.30 37.07
CA ARG A 102 -0.33 30.12 37.39
C ARG A 102 -0.07 30.00 38.87
N THR A 103 -0.40 28.86 39.46
CA THR A 103 0.17 28.41 40.73
C THR A 103 1.51 27.74 40.43
N SER A 104 2.61 28.47 40.56
CA SER A 104 3.94 27.91 40.30
C SER A 104 4.28 26.82 41.34
N LEU A 105 4.70 25.63 40.88
CA LEU A 105 5.21 24.56 41.74
C LEU A 105 6.67 24.78 42.17
N GLU A 106 7.29 25.89 41.76
CA GLU A 106 8.71 26.22 41.95
C GLU A 106 9.11 26.25 43.44
N ASN A 107 8.21 26.70 44.32
CA ASN A 107 8.46 26.79 45.76
C ASN A 107 8.23 25.47 46.52
N ARG A 108 7.75 24.40 45.85
CA ARG A 108 7.44 23.11 46.48
C ARG A 108 8.35 22.00 45.94
N ARG A 109 9.45 21.73 46.65
CA ARG A 109 10.52 20.79 46.23
C ARG A 109 10.01 19.38 45.89
N TRP A 110 9.15 18.79 46.73
CA TRP A 110 8.66 17.41 46.55
C TRP A 110 7.65 17.27 45.40
N PRO A 111 6.56 18.06 45.32
CA PRO A 111 5.62 18.02 44.20
C PRO A 111 6.28 18.27 42.85
N ARG A 112 7.23 19.21 42.78
CA ARG A 112 7.99 19.49 41.56
C ARG A 112 8.82 18.29 41.10
N ARG A 113 9.53 17.62 42.01
CA ARG A 113 10.32 16.42 41.70
C ARG A 113 9.42 15.25 41.26
N CYS A 114 8.29 15.05 41.92
CA CYS A 114 7.32 14.03 41.55
C CYS A 114 6.74 14.29 40.15
N LEU A 115 6.36 15.53 39.86
CA LEU A 115 5.83 15.90 38.54
C LEU A 115 6.90 15.75 37.44
N LEU A 116 8.15 16.12 37.71
CA LEU A 116 9.27 15.89 36.79
C LEU A 116 9.50 14.41 36.52
N ALA A 117 9.46 13.56 37.57
CA ALA A 117 9.60 12.12 37.42
C ALA A 117 8.43 11.51 36.61
N LEU A 118 7.20 11.95 36.87
CA LEU A 118 6.03 11.53 36.09
C LEU A 118 6.13 11.96 34.63
N CYS A 119 6.56 13.20 34.36
CA CYS A 119 6.78 13.66 32.99
C CYS A 119 7.89 12.87 32.30
N ALA A 120 8.99 12.60 32.99
CA ALA A 120 10.12 11.82 32.45
C ALA A 120 9.72 10.37 32.15
N LEU A 121 8.96 9.71 33.04
CA LEU A 121 8.43 8.37 32.81
C LEU A 121 7.45 8.35 31.65
N ALA A 122 6.50 9.29 31.62
CA ALA A 122 5.53 9.36 30.54
C ALA A 122 6.18 9.64 29.18
N ILE A 123 7.26 10.44 29.13
CA ILE A 123 8.08 10.59 27.93
C ILE A 123 8.83 9.30 27.62
N ALA A 124 9.54 8.68 28.58
CA ALA A 124 10.39 7.51 28.33
C ALA A 124 9.60 6.29 27.80
N PHE A 125 8.37 6.10 28.28
CA PHE A 125 7.48 4.99 27.91
C PHE A 125 6.41 5.37 26.89
N SER A 126 6.49 6.57 26.33
CA SER A 126 5.50 7.05 25.37
C SER A 126 5.65 6.33 24.01
N PRO A 127 4.52 6.01 23.33
CA PRO A 127 4.56 5.49 21.96
C PRO A 127 5.37 6.40 21.02
N VAL A 128 5.24 7.72 21.13
CA VAL A 128 5.99 8.68 20.32
C VAL A 128 7.49 8.58 20.56
N THR A 129 7.93 8.34 21.79
CA THR A 129 9.35 8.17 22.11
C THR A 129 9.88 6.84 21.57
N SER A 130 9.05 5.80 21.54
CA SER A 130 9.38 4.56 20.85
C SER A 130 9.52 4.80 19.33
N VAL A 131 8.65 5.59 18.72
CA VAL A 131 8.76 6.02 17.30
C VAL A 131 10.03 6.81 17.06
N TYR A 132 10.35 7.82 17.88
CA TYR A 132 11.60 8.58 17.72
C TYR A 132 12.84 7.70 17.89
N ARG A 133 12.83 6.75 18.82
CA ARG A 133 13.93 5.80 19.01
C ARG A 133 14.08 4.90 17.78
N GLU A 134 12.97 4.39 17.25
CA GLU A 134 12.94 3.60 16.03
C GLU A 134 13.43 4.43 14.83
N MET A 135 12.96 5.65 14.65
CA MET A 135 13.44 6.60 13.63
C MET A 135 14.95 6.81 13.72
N LEU A 136 15.50 7.01 14.92
CA LEU A 136 16.95 7.18 15.10
C LEU A 136 17.71 5.90 14.79
N ASN A 137 17.18 4.74 15.17
CA ASN A 137 17.78 3.45 14.87
C ASN A 137 17.77 3.17 13.36
N VAL A 138 16.62 3.35 12.70
CA VAL A 138 16.49 3.21 11.25
C VAL A 138 17.38 4.21 10.54
N ARG A 139 17.44 5.48 10.96
CA ARG A 139 18.35 6.47 10.37
C ARG A 139 19.82 6.07 10.51
N ARG A 140 20.22 5.49 11.64
CA ARG A 140 21.59 4.99 11.86
C ARG A 140 21.88 3.76 11.00
N GLN A 141 20.96 2.80 10.93
CA GLN A 141 21.09 1.61 10.10
C GLN A 141 21.16 2.01 8.62
N PHE A 142 20.28 2.91 8.20
CA PHE A 142 20.28 3.47 6.85
C PHE A 142 21.60 4.18 6.55
N ALA A 143 22.09 5.08 7.43
CA ALA A 143 23.37 5.75 7.22
C ALA A 143 24.55 4.76 7.07
N ARG A 144 24.52 3.63 7.77
CA ARG A 144 25.49 2.54 7.59
C ARG A 144 25.31 1.85 6.24
N ALA A 145 24.08 1.45 5.91
CA ALA A 145 23.77 0.77 4.66
C ALA A 145 24.08 1.64 3.42
N SER A 146 23.79 2.94 3.48
CA SER A 146 24.11 3.89 2.39
C SER A 146 25.60 4.02 2.12
N ALA A 147 26.46 3.74 3.11
CA ALA A 147 27.91 3.74 2.96
C ALA A 147 28.45 2.41 2.38
N CYS A 148 27.68 1.33 2.43
CA CYS A 148 28.05 0.04 1.84
C CYS A 148 27.92 0.06 0.31
N SER A 149 28.76 -0.69 -0.39
CA SER A 149 28.66 -0.98 -1.83
C SER A 149 27.43 -1.85 -2.17
N GLU A 150 27.06 -1.94 -3.45
CA GLU A 150 25.94 -2.80 -3.89
C GLU A 150 26.18 -4.26 -3.55
N ALA A 151 27.42 -4.74 -3.76
CA ALA A 151 27.80 -6.11 -3.44
C ALA A 151 27.66 -6.40 -1.93
N GLU A 152 28.06 -5.48 -1.06
CA GLU A 152 27.90 -5.63 0.39
C GLU A 152 26.42 -5.64 0.81
N LEU A 153 25.58 -4.81 0.19
CA LEU A 153 24.15 -4.78 0.45
C LEU A 153 23.48 -6.10 0.05
N PHE A 154 23.78 -6.60 -1.14
CA PHE A 154 23.28 -7.92 -1.58
C PHE A 154 23.81 -9.05 -0.69
N ALA A 155 25.08 -9.02 -0.31
CA ALA A 155 25.65 -10.01 0.61
C ALA A 155 24.96 -9.98 1.99
N ALA A 156 24.59 -8.80 2.49
CA ALA A 156 23.86 -8.66 3.75
C ALA A 156 22.44 -9.28 3.69
N LEU A 157 21.82 -9.31 2.51
CA LEU A 157 20.56 -10.02 2.26
C LEU A 157 20.75 -11.55 2.12
N GLY A 158 21.99 -12.04 2.15
CA GLY A 158 22.31 -13.44 1.89
C GLY A 158 22.30 -13.80 0.40
N ALA A 159 22.57 -12.83 -0.48
CA ALA A 159 22.56 -13.08 -1.91
C ALA A 159 23.64 -14.11 -2.30
N ARG A 160 23.26 -15.10 -3.12
CA ARG A 160 24.19 -16.16 -3.57
C ARG A 160 24.95 -15.80 -4.86
N ARG A 161 24.49 -14.77 -5.56
CA ARG A 161 25.03 -14.27 -6.83
C ARG A 161 24.66 -12.79 -7.00
N PRO A 162 25.44 -12.01 -7.76
CA PRO A 162 25.08 -10.63 -8.06
C PRO A 162 23.81 -10.55 -8.91
N PRO A 163 23.10 -9.41 -8.90
CA PRO A 163 22.01 -9.16 -9.85
C PRO A 163 22.53 -9.22 -11.29
N LEU A 164 21.66 -9.62 -12.21
CA LEU A 164 21.96 -9.65 -13.63
C LEU A 164 21.92 -8.23 -14.20
N GLU A 165 22.96 -7.83 -14.94
CA GLU A 165 22.97 -6.56 -15.67
C GLU A 165 21.99 -6.61 -16.85
N GLU A 166 21.37 -5.47 -17.17
CA GLU A 166 20.32 -5.42 -18.21
C GLU A 166 20.85 -5.78 -19.60
N ALA A 167 22.14 -5.55 -19.86
CA ALA A 167 22.81 -5.94 -21.11
C ALA A 167 22.81 -7.46 -21.31
N ASP A 168 22.97 -8.22 -20.22
CA ASP A 168 23.10 -9.68 -20.20
C ASP A 168 21.75 -10.41 -20.06
N LEU A 169 20.64 -9.65 -20.00
CA LEU A 169 19.30 -10.20 -19.93
C LEU A 169 18.92 -10.90 -21.25
N GLU A 170 18.69 -12.19 -21.18
CA GLU A 170 18.16 -13.00 -22.27
C GLU A 170 16.70 -13.35 -21.98
N ALA A 171 15.84 -13.23 -23.00
CA ALA A 171 14.43 -13.60 -22.88
C ALA A 171 13.84 -14.02 -24.22
N GLU A 172 13.07 -15.11 -24.22
CA GLU A 172 12.30 -15.60 -25.38
C GLU A 172 10.81 -15.54 -25.09
N ALA A 173 10.02 -15.10 -26.06
CA ALA A 173 8.57 -14.95 -25.87
C ALA A 173 7.86 -16.29 -25.66
N GLY A 174 6.98 -16.31 -24.65
CA GLY A 174 5.93 -17.31 -24.51
C GLY A 174 4.56 -16.78 -24.90
N ARG A 175 3.60 -16.92 -23.99
CA ARG A 175 2.17 -16.60 -24.13
C ARG A 175 1.86 -15.14 -23.80
N ASN A 176 0.77 -14.62 -24.36
CA ASN A 176 0.20 -13.35 -23.91
C ASN A 176 -0.14 -13.40 -22.41
N VAL A 177 -0.06 -12.25 -21.75
CA VAL A 177 -0.27 -12.15 -20.30
C VAL A 177 -1.30 -11.08 -19.98
N VAL A 178 -2.23 -11.41 -19.10
CA VAL A 178 -3.16 -10.48 -18.48
C VAL A 178 -2.95 -10.52 -16.97
N VAL A 179 -2.69 -9.36 -16.36
CA VAL A 179 -2.54 -9.21 -14.90
C VAL A 179 -3.59 -8.24 -14.40
N ILE A 180 -4.38 -8.62 -13.41
CA ILE A 180 -5.49 -7.81 -12.90
C ILE A 180 -5.28 -7.57 -11.40
N TYR A 181 -4.78 -6.38 -11.07
CA TYR A 181 -4.66 -5.92 -9.69
C TYR A 181 -6.04 -5.50 -9.16
N CYS A 182 -6.50 -6.26 -8.18
CA CYS A 182 -7.79 -6.14 -7.52
C CYS A 182 -7.64 -5.35 -6.22
N GLU A 183 -8.13 -4.12 -6.16
CA GLU A 183 -8.00 -3.25 -4.98
C GLU A 183 -8.52 -3.96 -3.72
N SER A 184 -7.64 -4.14 -2.74
CA SER A 184 -7.95 -4.75 -1.44
C SER A 184 -8.66 -6.12 -1.48
N LEU A 185 -8.51 -6.91 -2.56
CA LEU A 185 -9.14 -8.22 -2.68
C LEU A 185 -8.40 -9.28 -1.85
N GLU A 186 -9.12 -9.89 -0.91
CA GLU A 186 -8.61 -10.90 0.03
C GLU A 186 -9.20 -12.30 -0.23
N THR A 187 -8.43 -13.34 0.07
CA THR A 187 -8.91 -14.73 0.03
C THR A 187 -10.11 -14.94 0.96
N ASN A 188 -10.23 -14.14 2.02
CA ASN A 188 -11.34 -14.18 2.98
C ASN A 188 -12.70 -13.93 2.33
N PHE A 189 -12.78 -13.19 1.22
CA PHE A 189 -14.03 -13.02 0.47
C PHE A 189 -14.51 -14.30 -0.21
N LEU A 190 -13.63 -15.28 -0.45
CA LEU A 190 -13.98 -16.60 -1.00
C LEU A 190 -14.53 -17.54 0.07
N ASN A 191 -14.60 -17.12 1.34
CA ASN A 191 -15.18 -17.96 2.38
C ASN A 191 -16.72 -17.97 2.25
N ARG A 192 -17.29 -19.09 1.81
CA ARG A 192 -18.75 -19.24 1.59
C ARG A 192 -19.60 -19.14 2.87
N GLU A 193 -19.03 -19.34 4.06
CA GLU A 193 -19.76 -19.16 5.32
C GLU A 193 -19.89 -17.67 5.65
N ASP A 194 -18.81 -16.92 5.47
CA ASP A 194 -18.76 -15.49 5.80
C ASP A 194 -19.25 -14.60 4.67
N PHE A 195 -19.21 -15.03 3.40
CA PHE A 195 -19.54 -14.30 2.17
C PHE A 195 -20.25 -15.19 1.13
N PRO A 196 -21.43 -15.76 1.44
CA PRO A 196 -22.06 -16.82 0.63
C PRO A 196 -22.43 -16.43 -0.81
N ALA A 197 -22.63 -15.14 -1.08
CA ALA A 197 -23.12 -14.63 -2.36
C ALA A 197 -22.16 -13.66 -3.06
N SER A 198 -20.98 -13.41 -2.50
CA SER A 198 -20.13 -12.29 -2.93
C SER A 198 -19.27 -12.61 -4.15
N LEU A 199 -18.75 -13.84 -4.30
CA LEU A 199 -17.77 -14.18 -5.35
C LEU A 199 -18.14 -15.40 -6.22
N PRO A 200 -19.35 -15.46 -6.83
CA PRO A 200 -19.75 -16.61 -7.64
C PRO A 200 -18.85 -16.88 -8.87
N CYS A 201 -18.30 -15.86 -9.52
CA CYS A 201 -17.41 -16.03 -10.68
C CYS A 201 -16.05 -16.60 -10.27
N LEU A 202 -15.39 -16.05 -9.24
CA LEU A 202 -14.11 -16.59 -8.77
C LEU A 202 -14.27 -18.01 -8.24
N HIS A 203 -15.39 -18.34 -7.59
CA HIS A 203 -15.73 -19.73 -7.27
C HIS A 203 -15.83 -20.61 -8.50
N ARG A 204 -16.57 -20.19 -9.54
CA ARG A 204 -16.66 -20.92 -10.81
C ARG A 204 -15.28 -21.15 -11.44
N LEU A 205 -14.39 -20.15 -11.41
CA LEU A 205 -13.05 -20.27 -11.96
C LEU A 205 -12.22 -21.30 -11.18
N ALA A 206 -12.20 -21.21 -9.85
CA ALA A 206 -11.52 -22.19 -8.99
C ALA A 206 -12.06 -23.61 -9.20
N ASP A 207 -13.38 -23.78 -9.24
CA ASP A 207 -14.06 -25.06 -9.47
C ASP A 207 -13.77 -25.62 -10.89
N SER A 208 -13.41 -24.76 -11.85
CA SER A 208 -13.05 -25.13 -13.23
C SER A 208 -11.57 -25.51 -13.42
N GLY A 209 -10.78 -25.54 -12.35
CA GLY A 209 -9.37 -25.93 -12.37
C GLY A 209 -8.39 -24.74 -12.42
N TRP A 210 -8.85 -23.51 -12.19
CA TRP A 210 -7.93 -22.42 -11.87
C TRP A 210 -7.22 -22.70 -10.55
N THR A 211 -6.01 -22.20 -10.42
CA THR A 211 -5.19 -22.37 -9.22
C THR A 211 -5.46 -21.23 -8.25
N LEU A 212 -5.98 -21.56 -7.07
CA LEU A 212 -5.98 -20.69 -5.92
C LEU A 212 -4.69 -20.87 -5.14
N TRP A 213 -4.04 -19.76 -4.82
CA TRP A 213 -2.81 -19.74 -4.04
C TRP A 213 -3.18 -19.36 -2.61
N ASP A 214 -3.01 -20.33 -1.70
CA ASP A 214 -3.68 -20.27 -0.39
C ASP A 214 -3.05 -19.26 0.57
N ASP A 215 -1.74 -19.00 0.41
CA ASP A 215 -0.97 -18.26 1.40
C ASP A 215 -0.19 -17.06 0.84
N TYR A 216 -0.86 -16.22 0.04
CA TYR A 216 -0.29 -14.96 -0.42
C TYR A 216 -0.25 -13.91 0.70
N LYS A 217 0.93 -13.76 1.29
CA LYS A 217 1.20 -12.85 2.40
C LYS A 217 1.29 -11.40 1.92
N CYS A 218 0.60 -10.52 2.64
CA CYS A 218 0.86 -9.10 2.58
C CYS A 218 2.11 -8.79 3.42
N VAL A 219 3.22 -8.47 2.75
CA VAL A 219 4.53 -8.25 3.37
C VAL A 219 4.88 -6.77 3.39
N SER A 220 5.62 -6.35 4.42
CA SER A 220 6.13 -4.97 4.57
C SER A 220 6.80 -4.47 3.28
N GLY A 221 6.40 -3.27 2.85
CA GLY A 221 6.81 -2.70 1.56
C GLY A 221 5.88 -3.02 0.38
N ALA A 222 4.84 -3.83 0.59
CA ALA A 222 3.80 -4.16 -0.38
C ALA A 222 2.40 -4.16 0.27
N THR A 223 2.16 -3.20 1.17
CA THR A 223 0.94 -3.13 2.01
C THR A 223 -0.08 -2.08 1.58
N TRP A 224 0.10 -1.50 0.39
CA TRP A 224 -0.74 -0.49 -0.25
C TRP A 224 -0.53 -0.58 -1.76
N THR A 225 -1.44 -0.04 -2.56
CA THR A 225 -1.50 -0.25 -4.02
C THR A 225 -0.19 -0.01 -4.74
N ILE A 226 0.40 1.19 -4.63
CA ILE A 226 1.64 1.51 -5.36
C ILE A 226 2.83 0.70 -4.85
N GLY A 227 2.91 0.46 -3.54
CA GLY A 227 3.92 -0.43 -2.96
C GLY A 227 3.79 -1.86 -3.49
N ALA A 228 2.57 -2.37 -3.60
CA ALA A 228 2.28 -3.69 -4.16
C ALA A 228 2.60 -3.76 -5.65
N LEU A 229 2.23 -2.76 -6.45
CA LEU A 229 2.61 -2.67 -7.86
C LEU A 229 4.14 -2.68 -8.02
N TYR A 230 4.85 -1.82 -7.30
CA TYR A 230 6.31 -1.78 -7.34
C TYR A 230 6.91 -3.13 -6.98
N ALA A 231 6.43 -3.74 -5.88
CA ALA A 231 7.04 -4.94 -5.33
C ALA A 231 6.72 -6.20 -6.14
N THR A 232 5.51 -6.34 -6.64
CA THR A 232 5.10 -7.46 -7.50
C THR A 232 5.60 -7.33 -8.94
N GLN A 233 6.05 -6.15 -9.37
CA GLN A 233 6.70 -5.98 -10.67
C GLN A 233 8.21 -6.13 -10.58
N THR A 234 8.85 -5.69 -9.48
CA THR A 234 10.32 -5.68 -9.34
C THR A 234 10.89 -6.79 -8.48
N SER A 235 10.07 -7.50 -7.70
CA SER A 235 10.44 -8.36 -6.57
C SER A 235 11.03 -7.65 -5.34
N PHE A 236 11.15 -6.32 -5.31
CA PHE A 236 11.71 -5.57 -4.19
C PHE A 236 10.63 -4.81 -3.40
N PRO A 237 10.68 -4.78 -2.06
CA PRO A 237 9.72 -4.02 -1.28
C PRO A 237 9.89 -2.52 -1.52
N ALA A 238 8.80 -1.76 -1.53
CA ALA A 238 8.83 -0.30 -1.71
C ALA A 238 9.32 0.43 -0.44
N PHE A 239 10.63 0.37 -0.17
CA PHE A 239 11.28 1.13 0.89
C PHE A 239 12.13 2.26 0.30
N PHE A 240 11.79 3.50 0.66
CA PHE A 240 12.36 4.69 0.00
C PHE A 240 12.70 5.84 0.97
N GLY A 241 12.92 5.53 2.26
CA GLY A 241 13.54 6.49 3.17
C GLY A 241 12.75 7.78 3.42
N GLY A 242 11.42 7.74 3.35
CA GLY A 242 10.54 8.84 3.81
C GLY A 242 10.06 9.81 2.75
N ALA A 243 10.35 9.51 1.49
CA ALA A 243 9.96 10.35 0.37
C ALA A 243 8.44 10.32 0.07
N GLY A 244 7.58 9.76 0.93
CA GLY A 244 6.15 9.60 0.62
C GLY A 244 5.89 8.79 -0.66
N ASP A 245 4.64 8.76 -1.13
CA ASP A 245 4.30 8.12 -2.40
C ASP A 245 4.67 9.00 -3.62
N ASP A 246 4.94 10.29 -3.42
CA ASP A 246 5.34 11.22 -4.49
C ASP A 246 6.68 10.86 -5.16
N ILE A 247 7.47 10.01 -4.50
CA ILE A 247 8.73 9.52 -5.04
C ILE A 247 8.53 8.83 -6.38
N PHE A 248 7.43 8.10 -6.55
CA PHE A 248 7.21 7.27 -7.73
C PHE A 248 7.05 8.10 -9.02
N ASP A 249 6.62 9.35 -8.92
CA ASP A 249 6.59 10.29 -10.05
C ASP A 249 7.98 10.86 -10.41
N ARG A 250 8.90 10.83 -9.44
CA ARG A 250 10.27 11.34 -9.56
C ARG A 250 11.25 10.28 -10.04
N LEU A 251 10.89 9.00 -9.97
CA LEU A 251 11.70 7.90 -10.51
C LEU A 251 11.67 7.92 -12.04
N LYS A 252 12.85 7.97 -12.67
CA LYS A 252 12.99 8.00 -14.14
C LYS A 252 13.55 6.71 -14.72
N SER A 253 14.31 5.98 -13.94
CA SER A 253 14.92 4.71 -14.36
C SER A 253 15.04 3.75 -13.18
N SER A 254 15.20 2.48 -13.50
CA SER A 254 15.51 1.45 -12.53
C SER A 254 16.48 0.45 -13.13
N ARG A 255 17.49 0.03 -12.39
CA ARG A 255 18.38 -1.11 -12.64
C ARG A 255 17.87 -2.39 -11.98
N LEU A 256 16.80 -2.32 -11.18
CA LEU A 256 16.20 -3.51 -10.59
C LEU A 256 15.68 -4.44 -11.69
N PRO A 257 15.68 -5.76 -11.43
CA PRO A 257 14.92 -6.69 -12.26
C PRO A 257 13.44 -6.28 -12.24
N SER A 258 12.75 -6.49 -13.36
CA SER A 258 11.29 -6.38 -13.36
C SER A 258 10.67 -7.28 -14.42
N CYS A 259 9.44 -7.71 -14.16
CA CYS A 259 8.65 -8.52 -15.08
C CYS A 259 8.59 -7.87 -16.48
N THR A 260 8.34 -6.56 -16.53
CA THR A 260 8.24 -5.79 -17.77
C THR A 260 9.57 -5.70 -18.53
N LYS A 261 10.71 -5.60 -17.85
CA LYS A 261 12.02 -5.64 -18.53
C LYS A 261 12.23 -6.96 -19.25
N VAL A 262 11.91 -8.08 -18.59
CA VAL A 262 11.98 -9.42 -19.20
C VAL A 262 11.02 -9.51 -20.40
N MET A 263 9.76 -9.12 -20.22
CA MET A 263 8.75 -9.12 -21.27
C MET A 263 9.16 -8.26 -22.48
N ARG A 264 9.66 -7.03 -22.24
CA ARG A 264 10.12 -6.15 -23.32
C ARG A 264 11.35 -6.70 -24.03
N ARG A 265 12.29 -7.31 -23.31
CA ARG A 265 13.42 -8.02 -23.93
C ARG A 265 12.94 -9.17 -24.82
N ALA A 266 11.87 -9.86 -24.42
CA ALA A 266 11.19 -10.89 -25.21
C ALA A 266 10.27 -10.32 -26.33
N GLY A 267 10.22 -8.99 -26.53
CA GLY A 267 9.45 -8.37 -27.61
C GLY A 267 7.98 -8.08 -27.31
N TYR A 268 7.57 -8.09 -26.04
CA TYR A 268 6.18 -7.84 -25.64
C TYR A 268 5.77 -6.37 -25.78
N ASP A 269 4.52 -6.13 -26.19
CA ASP A 269 3.85 -4.85 -26.00
C ASP A 269 3.18 -4.82 -24.61
N CYS A 270 3.75 -4.03 -23.69
CA CYS A 270 3.27 -3.94 -22.31
C CYS A 270 2.39 -2.69 -22.13
N LEU A 271 1.10 -2.89 -21.86
CA LEU A 271 0.10 -1.86 -21.63
C LEU A 271 -0.45 -1.96 -20.20
N PHE A 272 -0.42 -0.84 -19.49
CA PHE A 272 -1.07 -0.66 -18.20
C PHE A 272 -2.31 0.22 -18.36
N LEU A 273 -3.45 -0.25 -17.86
CA LEU A 273 -4.72 0.48 -17.80
C LEU A 273 -5.14 0.67 -16.35
N ALA A 274 -5.52 1.89 -15.99
CA ALA A 274 -6.07 2.19 -14.68
C ALA A 274 -7.33 3.06 -14.81
N GLY A 275 -8.34 2.73 -14.00
CA GLY A 275 -9.52 3.58 -13.83
C GLY A 275 -9.18 4.81 -12.98
N CYS A 276 -8.18 4.73 -12.10
CA CYS A 276 -7.82 5.83 -11.22
C CYS A 276 -7.04 6.95 -11.93
N GLU A 277 -6.95 8.12 -11.30
CA GLU A 277 -6.08 9.19 -11.77
C GLU A 277 -4.61 8.78 -11.74
N LEU A 278 -3.91 8.89 -12.87
CA LEU A 278 -2.55 8.37 -13.00
C LEU A 278 -1.53 9.08 -12.10
N GLY A 279 -1.78 10.33 -11.70
CA GLY A 279 -0.94 11.04 -10.73
C GLY A 279 -1.16 10.59 -9.29
N PHE A 280 -2.24 9.85 -9.01
CA PHE A 280 -2.54 9.40 -7.66
C PHE A 280 -1.45 8.44 -7.16
N GLY A 281 -0.78 8.84 -6.09
CA GLY A 281 0.37 8.16 -5.47
C GLY A 281 1.49 7.79 -6.45
N GLY A 282 1.63 8.52 -7.55
CA GLY A 282 2.65 8.30 -8.57
C GLY A 282 2.49 7.02 -9.40
N THR A 283 1.28 6.46 -9.47
CA THR A 283 0.98 5.21 -10.20
C THR A 283 1.46 5.24 -11.65
N GLY A 284 1.12 6.31 -12.38
CA GLY A 284 1.51 6.48 -13.78
C GLY A 284 3.02 6.66 -13.96
N GLY A 285 3.68 7.37 -13.03
CA GLY A 285 5.14 7.53 -13.00
C GLY A 285 5.85 6.19 -12.83
N LEU A 286 5.43 5.41 -11.83
CA LEU A 286 5.94 4.06 -11.57
C LEU A 286 5.83 3.16 -12.80
N MET A 287 4.62 3.03 -13.36
CA MET A 287 4.39 2.09 -14.47
C MET A 287 5.16 2.52 -15.74
N LYS A 288 5.28 3.82 -16.01
CA LYS A 288 6.14 4.33 -17.10
C LYS A 288 7.61 4.02 -16.87
N MET A 289 8.11 4.22 -15.64
CA MET A 289 9.50 3.89 -15.28
C MET A 289 9.80 2.39 -15.48
N LEU A 290 8.84 1.53 -15.17
CA LEU A 290 8.94 0.08 -15.42
C LEU A 290 8.84 -0.28 -16.92
N GLY A 291 8.53 0.67 -17.80
CA GLY A 291 8.53 0.48 -19.25
C GLY A 291 7.15 0.18 -19.86
N TYR A 292 6.06 0.43 -19.13
CA TYR A 292 4.72 0.30 -19.68
C TYR A 292 4.34 1.50 -20.54
N ARG A 293 3.54 1.25 -21.59
CA ARG A 293 2.60 2.26 -22.07
C ARG A 293 1.48 2.37 -21.05
N VAL A 294 1.12 3.58 -20.66
CA VAL A 294 0.12 3.83 -19.61
C VAL A 294 -1.07 4.56 -20.20
N LYS A 295 -2.28 4.08 -19.94
CA LYS A 295 -3.53 4.80 -20.21
C LYS A 295 -4.38 4.91 -18.94
N GLY A 296 -4.90 6.09 -18.68
CA GLY A 296 -5.83 6.36 -17.58
C GLY A 296 -7.26 6.53 -18.09
N PHE A 297 -8.20 6.79 -17.18
CA PHE A 297 -9.60 7.01 -17.55
C PHE A 297 -9.83 8.13 -18.58
N GLN A 298 -8.90 9.09 -18.68
CA GLN A 298 -8.95 10.18 -19.66
C GLN A 298 -8.77 9.67 -21.10
N ASP A 299 -8.15 8.50 -21.27
CA ASP A 299 -7.88 7.88 -22.57
C ASP A 299 -8.98 6.86 -22.97
N PHE A 300 -10.05 6.71 -22.18
CA PHE A 300 -11.09 5.72 -22.42
C PHE A 300 -11.99 6.14 -23.60
N GLU A 301 -12.14 5.27 -24.59
CA GLU A 301 -12.76 5.60 -25.88
C GLU A 301 -14.27 5.85 -25.76
N LYS A 302 -14.93 5.19 -24.80
CA LYS A 302 -16.37 5.30 -24.54
C LYS A 302 -16.71 6.34 -23.46
N GLY A 303 -15.73 7.07 -22.94
CA GLY A 303 -15.87 7.87 -21.73
C GLY A 303 -16.04 7.01 -20.47
N CYS A 304 -16.35 7.65 -19.34
CA CYS A 304 -16.56 6.96 -18.07
C CYS A 304 -17.49 7.74 -17.13
N GLU A 305 -18.07 7.05 -16.15
CA GLU A 305 -18.69 7.69 -15.00
C GLU A 305 -17.63 7.98 -13.94
N LYS A 306 -17.55 9.24 -13.50
CA LYS A 306 -16.50 9.70 -12.60
C LYS A 306 -16.86 9.50 -11.12
N THR A 307 -15.96 8.87 -10.40
CA THR A 307 -15.94 8.73 -8.95
C THR A 307 -14.94 9.70 -8.33
N VAL A 308 -14.80 9.69 -7.01
CA VAL A 308 -13.73 10.43 -6.32
C VAL A 308 -12.32 9.91 -6.62
N TRP A 309 -12.21 8.72 -7.20
CA TRP A 309 -10.93 8.06 -7.50
C TRP A 309 -10.59 8.02 -9.00
N GLY A 310 -11.54 8.30 -9.89
CA GLY A 310 -11.36 8.22 -11.33
C GLY A 310 -12.61 7.65 -12.02
N ALA A 311 -12.46 6.63 -12.85
CA ALA A 311 -13.56 5.86 -13.41
C ALA A 311 -13.96 4.68 -12.52
N HIS A 312 -15.22 4.25 -12.64
CA HIS A 312 -15.68 2.96 -12.13
C HIS A 312 -15.00 1.79 -12.84
N ASP A 313 -14.91 0.64 -12.16
CA ASP A 313 -14.28 -0.56 -12.70
C ASP A 313 -15.01 -1.08 -13.94
N ALA A 314 -16.34 -0.89 -14.02
CA ALA A 314 -17.11 -1.26 -15.21
C ALA A 314 -16.59 -0.57 -16.49
N ASP A 315 -16.19 0.70 -16.39
CA ASP A 315 -15.64 1.45 -17.52
C ASP A 315 -14.19 1.01 -17.83
N LEU A 316 -13.40 0.71 -16.79
CA LEU A 316 -12.06 0.12 -16.95
C LEU A 316 -12.10 -1.20 -17.71
N PHE A 317 -13.00 -2.12 -17.33
CA PHE A 317 -13.12 -3.43 -17.98
C PHE A 317 -13.67 -3.32 -19.40
N GLU A 318 -14.56 -2.37 -19.69
CA GLU A 318 -14.98 -2.06 -21.07
C GLU A 318 -13.79 -1.57 -21.92
N GLN A 319 -12.95 -0.68 -21.39
CA GLN A 319 -11.73 -0.26 -22.10
C GLN A 319 -10.74 -1.42 -22.24
N ALA A 320 -10.60 -2.27 -21.22
CA ALA A 320 -9.71 -3.43 -21.26
C ALA A 320 -10.08 -4.41 -22.39
N LYS A 321 -11.38 -4.63 -22.66
CA LYS A 321 -11.83 -5.45 -23.80
C LYS A 321 -11.40 -4.86 -25.15
N ILE A 322 -11.52 -3.54 -25.31
CA ILE A 322 -11.10 -2.82 -26.52
C ILE A 322 -9.59 -2.99 -26.73
N GLU A 323 -8.80 -2.73 -25.69
CA GLU A 323 -7.33 -2.81 -25.79
C GLU A 323 -6.85 -4.25 -25.96
N TYR A 324 -7.47 -5.22 -25.29
CA TYR A 324 -7.15 -6.63 -25.50
C TYR A 324 -7.36 -7.03 -26.96
N ALA A 325 -8.50 -6.68 -27.56
CA ALA A 325 -8.78 -6.99 -28.96
C ALA A 325 -7.76 -6.33 -29.91
N ARG A 326 -7.36 -5.08 -29.63
CA ARG A 326 -6.34 -4.37 -30.39
C ARG A 326 -4.96 -5.03 -30.27
N LEU A 327 -4.55 -5.41 -29.06
CA LEU A 327 -3.29 -6.11 -28.80
C LEU A 327 -3.26 -7.47 -29.48
N ALA A 328 -4.34 -8.26 -29.36
CA ALA A 328 -4.46 -9.57 -30.00
C ALA A 328 -4.41 -9.47 -31.53
N ALA A 329 -5.07 -8.47 -32.12
CA ALA A 329 -5.05 -8.24 -33.58
C ALA A 329 -3.68 -7.80 -34.11
N ALA A 330 -2.81 -7.23 -33.26
CA ALA A 330 -1.48 -6.78 -33.67
C ALA A 330 -0.49 -7.93 -33.91
N GLY A 331 -0.82 -9.17 -33.50
CA GLY A 331 -0.02 -10.36 -33.79
C GLY A 331 1.36 -10.41 -33.10
N ARG A 332 1.57 -9.60 -32.05
CA ARG A 332 2.78 -9.58 -31.23
C ARG A 332 2.43 -10.05 -29.81
N PRO A 333 3.37 -10.70 -29.08
CA PRO A 333 3.12 -11.02 -27.68
C PRO A 333 2.84 -9.74 -26.90
N PHE A 334 1.95 -9.80 -25.93
CA PHE A 334 1.57 -8.63 -25.15
C PHE A 334 1.37 -8.94 -23.68
N ASN A 335 1.52 -7.89 -22.87
CA ASN A 335 1.06 -7.86 -21.50
C ASN A 335 0.02 -6.75 -21.35
N LEU A 336 -1.16 -7.11 -20.84
CA LEU A 336 -2.20 -6.16 -20.44
C LEU A 336 -2.37 -6.22 -18.92
N THR A 337 -1.95 -5.16 -18.24
CA THR A 337 -2.07 -5.03 -16.79
C THR A 337 -3.15 -4.03 -16.42
N LEU A 338 -4.07 -4.43 -15.53
CA LEU A 338 -5.20 -3.62 -15.09
C LEU A 338 -5.08 -3.29 -13.60
N LEU A 339 -5.54 -2.10 -13.19
CA LEU A 339 -5.71 -1.72 -11.78
C LEU A 339 -7.13 -1.23 -11.52
N THR A 340 -7.85 -1.98 -10.69
CA THR A 340 -9.22 -1.69 -10.23
C THR A 340 -9.24 -0.76 -9.01
N VAL A 341 -10.40 -0.19 -8.67
CA VAL A 341 -10.51 0.79 -7.56
C VAL A 341 -11.85 0.79 -6.81
N ASP A 342 -12.92 0.14 -7.31
CA ASP A 342 -14.25 0.31 -6.70
C ASP A 342 -14.39 -0.35 -5.32
N THR A 343 -13.47 -1.24 -4.95
CA THR A 343 -13.38 -1.86 -3.63
C THR A 343 -12.56 -1.05 -2.62
N HIS A 344 -12.12 0.17 -2.98
CA HIS A 344 -11.30 1.00 -2.11
C HIS A 344 -11.99 1.31 -0.76
N PHE A 345 -11.21 1.31 0.33
CA PHE A 345 -11.69 1.68 1.65
C PHE A 345 -12.21 3.15 1.66
N THR A 346 -13.16 3.55 2.50
CA THR A 346 -13.74 2.83 3.64
C THR A 346 -15.07 2.14 3.31
N LYS A 347 -15.77 2.55 2.25
CA LYS A 347 -17.12 2.06 1.91
C LYS A 347 -17.24 1.43 0.52
N GLY A 348 -16.16 1.44 -0.28
CA GLY A 348 -16.22 1.14 -1.70
C GLY A 348 -16.89 2.25 -2.51
N LEU A 349 -16.89 2.09 -3.82
CA LEU A 349 -17.55 2.90 -4.84
C LEU A 349 -18.60 2.06 -5.55
N PRO A 350 -19.81 1.90 -4.97
CA PRO A 350 -20.82 1.04 -5.57
C PRO A 350 -21.35 1.60 -6.89
N ASP A 351 -21.27 0.81 -7.95
CA ASP A 351 -21.80 1.13 -9.27
C ASP A 351 -23.24 0.61 -9.43
N ALA A 352 -24.22 1.52 -9.50
CA ALA A 352 -25.63 1.18 -9.62
C ALA A 352 -26.00 0.52 -10.97
N ARG A 353 -25.16 0.65 -12.01
CA ARG A 353 -25.36 0.04 -13.33
C ARG A 353 -25.26 -1.49 -13.27
N LEU A 354 -24.58 -2.02 -12.25
CA LEU A 354 -24.35 -3.46 -12.04
C LEU A 354 -25.39 -4.14 -11.14
N LYS A 355 -26.44 -3.43 -10.71
CA LYS A 355 -27.44 -3.95 -9.75
C LYS A 355 -28.08 -5.27 -10.21
N ASP A 356 -28.32 -5.42 -11.51
CA ASP A 356 -28.98 -6.59 -12.11
C ASP A 356 -27.98 -7.69 -12.48
N LYS A 357 -26.69 -7.48 -12.19
CA LYS A 357 -25.58 -8.41 -12.47
C LYS A 357 -25.10 -9.15 -11.24
N VAL A 358 -25.39 -8.62 -10.05
CA VAL A 358 -25.00 -9.20 -8.77
C VAL A 358 -26.20 -9.83 -8.07
N SER A 359 -25.94 -10.75 -7.14
CA SER A 359 -27.01 -11.42 -6.41
C SER A 359 -27.85 -10.44 -5.58
N PRO A 360 -29.19 -10.53 -5.58
CA PRO A 360 -30.04 -9.69 -4.73
C PRO A 360 -29.85 -9.99 -3.24
N ALA A 361 -29.16 -11.09 -2.88
CA ALA A 361 -28.79 -11.40 -1.51
C ALA A 361 -27.63 -10.54 -0.99
N VAL A 362 -26.86 -9.89 -1.88
CA VAL A 362 -25.79 -8.96 -1.49
C VAL A 362 -26.42 -7.59 -1.18
N PRO A 363 -26.15 -6.99 0.00
CA PRO A 363 -26.74 -5.69 0.34
C PRO A 363 -26.33 -4.61 -0.68
N PRO A 364 -27.28 -3.94 -1.37
CA PRO A 364 -26.95 -2.97 -2.41
C PRO A 364 -26.21 -1.77 -1.82
N MET A 365 -25.36 -1.13 -2.62
CA MET A 365 -24.57 0.04 -2.23
C MET A 365 -23.64 -0.16 -1.02
N SER A 366 -23.40 -1.42 -0.62
CA SER A 366 -22.46 -1.77 0.42
C SER A 366 -21.06 -2.02 -0.13
N HIS A 367 -20.06 -2.09 0.74
CA HIS A 367 -18.73 -2.51 0.33
C HIS A 367 -18.75 -3.94 -0.27
N GLU A 368 -19.54 -4.85 0.29
CA GLU A 368 -19.70 -6.21 -0.23
C GLU A 368 -20.32 -6.22 -1.64
N TYR A 369 -21.17 -5.25 -1.95
CA TYR A 369 -21.69 -5.03 -3.30
C TYR A 369 -20.58 -4.64 -4.28
N CYS A 370 -19.64 -3.76 -3.90
CA CYS A 370 -18.47 -3.45 -4.74
C CYS A 370 -17.64 -4.69 -5.04
N VAL A 371 -17.41 -5.56 -4.05
CA VAL A 371 -16.69 -6.82 -4.23
C VAL A 371 -17.45 -7.77 -5.17
N ALA A 372 -18.77 -7.85 -5.05
CA ALA A 372 -19.60 -8.65 -5.96
C ALA A 372 -19.65 -8.08 -7.40
N CYS A 373 -19.63 -6.77 -7.55
CA CYS A 373 -19.49 -6.10 -8.84
C CYS A 373 -18.14 -6.43 -9.49
N LEU A 374 -17.05 -6.36 -8.73
CA LEU A 374 -15.72 -6.72 -9.19
C LEU A 374 -15.68 -8.18 -9.64
N ASP A 375 -16.25 -9.11 -8.88
CA ASP A 375 -16.37 -10.53 -9.26
C ASP A 375 -17.10 -10.74 -10.59
N TYR A 376 -18.23 -10.07 -10.79
CA TYR A 376 -18.95 -10.12 -12.05
C TYR A 376 -18.09 -9.62 -13.22
N LEU A 377 -17.43 -8.47 -13.06
CA LEU A 377 -16.59 -7.86 -14.09
C LEU A 377 -15.38 -8.71 -14.44
N LEU A 378 -14.74 -9.33 -13.44
CA LEU A 378 -13.66 -10.30 -13.63
C LEU A 378 -14.14 -11.50 -14.45
N GLY A 379 -15.30 -12.08 -14.10
CA GLY A 379 -15.87 -13.20 -14.82
C GLY A 379 -16.19 -12.85 -16.28
N ASP A 380 -16.84 -11.71 -16.51
CA ASP A 380 -17.20 -11.23 -17.85
C ASP A 380 -15.96 -10.95 -18.72
N PHE A 381 -14.92 -10.35 -18.14
CA PHE A 381 -13.67 -10.09 -18.84
C PHE A 381 -12.89 -11.37 -19.16
N VAL A 382 -12.79 -12.32 -18.22
CA VAL A 382 -12.16 -13.63 -18.46
C VAL A 382 -12.90 -14.40 -19.55
N ASP A 383 -14.23 -14.41 -19.52
CA ASP A 383 -15.05 -15.06 -20.55
C ASP A 383 -14.88 -14.37 -21.91
N PHE A 384 -14.72 -13.04 -21.95
CA PHE A 384 -14.41 -12.29 -23.17
C PHE A 384 -13.03 -12.68 -23.71
N VAL A 385 -11.98 -12.70 -22.87
CA VAL A 385 -10.62 -13.09 -23.24
C VAL A 385 -10.62 -14.49 -23.83
N GLY A 386 -11.25 -15.46 -23.17
CA GLY A 386 -11.31 -16.85 -23.64
C GLY A 386 -12.03 -17.06 -24.98
N LYS A 387 -12.82 -16.08 -25.44
CA LYS A 387 -13.50 -16.08 -26.75
C LYS A 387 -12.67 -15.43 -27.86
N GLN A 388 -11.58 -14.73 -27.54
CA GLN A 388 -10.71 -14.10 -28.54
C GLN A 388 -9.78 -15.13 -29.20
N PRO A 389 -9.28 -14.87 -30.43
CA PRO A 389 -8.22 -15.67 -31.04
C PRO A 389 -6.97 -15.71 -30.13
N GLY A 390 -6.50 -16.93 -29.80
CA GLY A 390 -5.37 -17.11 -28.87
C GLY A 390 -5.70 -16.81 -27.39
N GLY A 391 -6.97 -16.56 -27.08
CA GLY A 391 -7.41 -16.15 -25.76
C GLY A 391 -7.30 -17.23 -24.69
N ARG A 392 -7.54 -18.50 -25.06
CA ARG A 392 -7.39 -19.64 -24.14
C ARG A 392 -5.94 -19.90 -23.77
N GLU A 393 -5.02 -19.48 -24.63
CA GLU A 393 -3.57 -19.56 -24.50
C GLU A 393 -2.99 -18.42 -23.66
N THR A 394 -3.76 -17.36 -23.41
CA THR A 394 -3.33 -16.22 -22.60
C THR A 394 -3.20 -16.64 -21.12
N ALA A 395 -2.07 -16.33 -20.50
CA ALA A 395 -1.88 -16.46 -19.06
C ALA A 395 -2.64 -15.35 -18.35
N VAL A 396 -3.48 -15.69 -17.38
CA VAL A 396 -4.29 -14.73 -16.61
C VAL A 396 -3.96 -14.84 -15.13
N VAL A 397 -3.60 -13.71 -14.52
CA VAL A 397 -3.31 -13.56 -13.09
C VAL A 397 -4.30 -12.55 -12.51
N ILE A 398 -5.13 -12.99 -11.57
CA ILE A 398 -6.00 -12.15 -10.76
C ILE A 398 -5.38 -12.10 -9.38
N LEU A 399 -4.95 -10.93 -8.93
CA LEU A 399 -4.32 -10.78 -7.62
C LEU A 399 -4.86 -9.55 -6.90
N GLY A 400 -5.10 -9.69 -5.60
CA GLY A 400 -5.22 -8.54 -4.73
C GLY A 400 -3.89 -7.80 -4.67
N ASP A 401 -3.93 -6.50 -4.47
CA ASP A 401 -2.73 -5.68 -4.24
C ASP A 401 -2.31 -5.71 -2.77
N HIS A 402 -3.24 -5.54 -1.85
CA HIS A 402 -3.01 -5.59 -0.41
C HIS A 402 -4.26 -6.04 0.37
N LEU A 403 -4.12 -6.13 1.71
CA LEU A 403 -5.27 -6.37 2.59
C LEU A 403 -6.09 -5.08 2.74
N MET A 404 -7.41 -5.23 2.93
CA MET A 404 -8.33 -4.12 3.23
C MET A 404 -7.81 -3.24 4.36
N MET A 405 -7.72 -1.94 4.09
CA MET A 405 -7.30 -0.94 5.05
C MET A 405 -8.47 -0.45 5.92
N GLY A 406 -8.14 0.29 6.98
CA GLY A 406 -9.12 0.96 7.82
C GLY A 406 -9.28 0.36 9.22
N SER A 407 -10.39 0.69 9.86
CA SER A 407 -10.86 0.12 11.12
C SER A 407 -12.28 -0.40 10.97
N GLU A 408 -12.72 -1.29 11.85
CA GLU A 408 -14.11 -1.81 11.83
C GLU A 408 -15.15 -0.70 11.96
N ASN A 409 -14.78 0.44 12.53
CA ASN A 409 -15.67 1.59 12.67
C ASN A 409 -15.88 2.37 11.37
N ASN A 410 -14.84 2.55 10.55
CA ASN A 410 -14.96 3.29 9.29
C ASN A 410 -15.20 2.36 8.10
N THR A 411 -14.70 1.12 8.17
CA THR A 411 -14.72 0.09 7.13
C THR A 411 -15.38 -1.18 7.70
N PRO A 412 -16.71 -1.22 7.84
CA PRO A 412 -17.40 -2.28 8.60
C PRO A 412 -17.21 -3.69 8.07
N ILE A 413 -16.87 -3.85 6.79
CA ILE A 413 -16.58 -5.16 6.20
C ILE A 413 -15.40 -5.87 6.88
N LEU A 414 -14.49 -5.11 7.52
CA LEU A 414 -13.40 -5.66 8.31
C LEU A 414 -13.88 -6.52 9.49
N THR A 415 -15.07 -6.28 10.04
CA THR A 415 -15.61 -7.10 11.13
C THR A 415 -15.83 -8.54 10.68
N ARG A 416 -16.22 -8.75 9.42
CA ARG A 416 -16.35 -10.09 8.83
C ARG A 416 -14.98 -10.64 8.40
N LEU A 417 -14.17 -9.84 7.71
CA LEU A 417 -12.85 -10.28 7.21
C LEU A 417 -11.91 -10.77 8.33
N LYS A 418 -11.92 -10.10 9.48
CA LYS A 418 -11.05 -10.41 10.64
C LYS A 418 -11.49 -11.62 11.47
N LYS A 419 -12.61 -12.28 11.14
CA LYS A 419 -12.98 -13.55 11.80
C LYS A 419 -11.96 -14.65 11.55
N ARG A 420 -11.13 -14.51 10.50
CA ARG A 420 -10.11 -15.46 10.07
C ARG A 420 -8.79 -14.74 9.84
N ALA A 421 -7.70 -15.52 9.76
CA ALA A 421 -6.43 -14.99 9.26
C ALA A 421 -6.64 -14.42 7.85
N ARG A 422 -5.99 -13.30 7.54
CA ARG A 422 -6.19 -12.55 6.30
C ARG A 422 -5.00 -12.73 5.38
N THR A 423 -5.28 -13.13 4.14
CA THR A 423 -4.31 -13.23 3.05
C THR A 423 -4.87 -12.53 1.81
N VAL A 424 -3.95 -12.09 0.95
CA VAL A 424 -4.31 -11.43 -0.31
C VAL A 424 -4.82 -12.49 -1.29
N ALA A 425 -5.85 -12.19 -2.07
CA ALA A 425 -6.33 -13.14 -3.06
C ALA A 425 -5.31 -13.31 -4.20
N LEU A 426 -5.08 -14.53 -4.65
CA LEU A 426 -4.30 -14.81 -5.85
C LEU A 426 -4.87 -16.02 -6.58
N LEU A 427 -5.32 -15.80 -7.80
CA LEU A 427 -5.93 -16.80 -8.67
C LEU A 427 -5.25 -16.76 -10.05
N THR A 428 -4.85 -17.92 -10.56
CA THR A 428 -4.19 -18.03 -11.87
C THR A 428 -4.90 -19.07 -12.72
N ASN A 429 -5.06 -18.81 -14.02
CA ASN A 429 -5.76 -19.74 -14.92
C ASN A 429 -4.98 -21.02 -15.21
N ARG A 430 -3.74 -21.11 -14.72
CA ARG A 430 -2.79 -22.20 -14.91
C ARG A 430 -1.90 -22.31 -13.68
N ARG A 431 -1.18 -23.43 -13.57
CA ARG A 431 -0.16 -23.67 -12.54
C ARG A 431 1.19 -23.96 -13.22
N PRO A 432 2.25 -23.19 -12.94
CA PRO A 432 3.58 -23.54 -13.42
C PRO A 432 4.11 -24.81 -12.77
N ALA A 433 4.93 -25.57 -13.49
CA ALA A 433 5.59 -26.74 -12.94
C ALA A 433 6.50 -26.35 -11.75
N GLY A 434 6.55 -27.19 -10.71
CA GLY A 434 7.46 -27.01 -9.57
C GLY A 434 7.05 -25.97 -8.54
N ARG A 435 5.96 -25.21 -8.74
CA ARG A 435 5.41 -24.30 -7.72
C ARG A 435 4.27 -24.97 -6.93
N ASP A 436 4.35 -24.90 -5.60
CA ASP A 436 3.30 -25.38 -4.69
C ASP A 436 2.30 -24.25 -4.40
N PRO A 437 1.03 -24.37 -4.83
CA PRO A 437 0.01 -23.36 -4.58
C PRO A 437 -0.42 -23.27 -3.10
N HIS A 438 -0.06 -24.27 -2.29
CA HIS A 438 -0.31 -24.29 -0.86
C HIS A 438 0.87 -23.75 -0.03
N GLY A 439 1.98 -23.41 -0.69
CA GLY A 439 3.17 -22.82 -0.06
C GLY A 439 3.01 -21.33 0.23
N GLU A 440 3.87 -20.80 1.12
CA GLU A 440 3.97 -19.35 1.34
C GLU A 440 4.37 -18.65 0.04
N ILE A 441 3.60 -17.62 -0.33
CA ILE A 441 3.94 -16.75 -1.45
C ILE A 441 3.94 -15.30 -0.98
N GLY A 442 4.94 -14.52 -1.40
CA GLY A 442 5.03 -13.09 -1.15
C GLY A 442 5.17 -12.31 -2.45
N PHE A 443 5.18 -10.97 -2.37
CA PHE A 443 5.35 -10.11 -3.55
C PHE A 443 6.60 -10.47 -4.36
N TYR A 444 7.65 -10.95 -3.67
CA TYR A 444 8.95 -11.26 -4.25
C TYR A 444 8.90 -12.45 -5.21
N ASN A 445 7.90 -13.32 -5.08
CA ASN A 445 7.69 -14.46 -6.00
C ASN A 445 6.83 -14.11 -7.23
N ILE A 446 6.07 -13.00 -7.18
CA ILE A 446 5.06 -12.68 -8.19
C ILE A 446 5.65 -12.42 -9.58
N PRO A 447 6.77 -11.68 -9.76
CA PRO A 447 7.37 -11.51 -11.08
C PRO A 447 7.72 -12.84 -11.75
N GLY A 448 8.39 -13.75 -11.01
CA GLY A 448 8.74 -15.08 -11.51
C GLY A 448 7.50 -15.92 -11.81
N LEU A 449 6.48 -15.87 -10.95
CA LEU A 449 5.21 -16.56 -11.19
C LEU A 449 4.54 -16.09 -12.49
N ILE A 450 4.48 -14.77 -12.74
CA ILE A 450 3.89 -14.22 -13.96
C ILE A 450 4.65 -14.70 -15.20
N LEU A 451 5.99 -14.67 -15.18
CA LEU A 451 6.83 -15.09 -16.31
C LEU A 451 6.73 -16.60 -16.56
N ASP A 452 6.69 -17.41 -15.50
CA ASP A 452 6.53 -18.86 -15.59
C ASP A 452 5.16 -19.25 -16.16
N LEU A 453 4.07 -18.58 -15.74
CA LEU A 453 2.72 -18.79 -16.27
C LEU A 453 2.63 -18.47 -17.76
N ALA A 454 3.39 -17.46 -18.18
CA ALA A 454 3.52 -17.07 -19.56
C ALA A 454 4.45 -17.97 -20.36
N GLU A 455 5.18 -18.91 -19.73
CA GLU A 455 6.22 -19.72 -20.37
C GLU A 455 7.30 -18.85 -21.07
N ILE A 456 7.58 -17.67 -20.52
CA ILE A 456 8.66 -16.81 -21.00
C ILE A 456 9.98 -17.40 -20.49
N LYS A 457 10.85 -17.84 -21.39
CA LYS A 457 12.18 -18.31 -20.99
C LYS A 457 13.06 -17.10 -20.73
N HIS A 458 13.76 -17.06 -19.61
CA HIS A 458 14.67 -15.97 -19.28
C HIS A 458 15.78 -16.40 -18.32
N ASN A 459 16.82 -15.57 -18.19
CA ASN A 459 17.88 -15.72 -17.18
C ASN A 459 17.79 -14.67 -16.05
N ALA A 460 16.75 -13.83 -16.03
CA ALA A 460 16.55 -12.83 -14.98
C ALA A 460 16.51 -13.43 -13.58
N LEU A 461 17.04 -12.69 -12.60
CA LEU A 461 17.11 -13.07 -11.19
C LEU A 461 16.27 -12.11 -10.36
N PHE A 462 15.24 -12.62 -9.70
CA PHE A 462 14.42 -11.87 -8.76
C PHE A 462 14.93 -12.01 -7.32
N LEU A 463 14.32 -11.30 -6.38
CA LEU A 463 14.79 -11.24 -4.99
C LEU A 463 14.82 -12.63 -4.33
N ASP A 464 13.87 -13.50 -4.64
CA ASP A 464 13.85 -14.90 -4.17
C ASP A 464 14.92 -15.78 -4.84
N ASP A 465 15.32 -15.49 -6.08
CA ASP A 465 16.49 -16.14 -6.71
C ASP A 465 17.82 -15.66 -6.16
N LEU A 466 17.92 -14.37 -5.83
CA LEU A 466 19.12 -13.74 -5.32
C LEU A 466 19.33 -14.17 -3.87
N ALA A 467 18.31 -13.99 -3.03
CA ALA A 467 18.31 -14.21 -1.59
C ALA A 467 17.20 -15.23 -1.19
N PRO A 468 17.39 -16.53 -1.44
CA PRO A 468 16.34 -17.54 -1.26
C PRO A 468 15.90 -17.80 0.19
N ASN A 469 16.64 -17.27 1.16
CA ASN A 469 16.31 -17.40 2.59
C ASN A 469 15.57 -16.16 3.14
N LEU A 470 15.17 -15.23 2.27
CA LEU A 470 14.44 -14.03 2.69
C LEU A 470 13.01 -14.40 3.09
N SER A 471 12.69 -14.23 4.37
CA SER A 471 11.32 -14.35 4.90
C SER A 471 10.68 -12.97 5.07
N PRO A 472 9.35 -12.87 5.25
CA PRO A 472 8.69 -11.60 5.58
C PRO A 472 9.34 -10.84 6.75
N ARG A 473 9.80 -11.57 7.78
CA ARG A 473 10.51 -10.99 8.93
C ARG A 473 11.92 -10.52 8.58
N ALA A 474 12.61 -11.23 7.68
CA ALA A 474 13.93 -10.82 7.21
C ALA A 474 13.84 -9.52 6.40
N ILE A 475 12.80 -9.35 5.58
CA ILE A 475 12.54 -8.10 4.82
C ILE A 475 12.47 -6.88 5.76
N GLU A 476 11.79 -6.99 6.89
CA GLU A 476 11.72 -5.91 7.89
C GLU A 476 13.07 -5.66 8.56
N THR A 477 13.76 -6.74 8.92
CA THR A 477 15.08 -6.68 9.57
C THR A 477 16.13 -6.01 8.67
N HIS A 478 16.04 -6.24 7.35
CA HIS A 478 16.93 -5.68 6.33
C HIS A 478 16.34 -4.47 5.59
N SER A 479 15.36 -3.79 6.19
CA SER A 479 14.70 -2.64 5.58
C SER A 479 15.67 -1.51 5.22
N ALA A 480 16.76 -1.33 5.99
CA ALA A 480 17.78 -0.32 5.71
C ALA A 480 18.59 -0.64 4.45
N GLU A 481 19.03 -1.90 4.30
CA GLU A 481 19.78 -2.38 3.14
C GLU A 481 18.91 -2.34 1.87
N LEU A 482 17.66 -2.79 1.98
CA LEU A 482 16.69 -2.74 0.90
C LEU A 482 16.35 -1.29 0.49
N THR A 483 16.25 -0.37 1.47
CA THR A 483 16.09 1.06 1.17
C THR A 483 17.31 1.61 0.42
N ALA A 484 18.53 1.28 0.87
CA ALA A 484 19.75 1.72 0.20
C ALA A 484 19.86 1.18 -1.23
N LEU A 485 19.49 -0.08 -1.44
CA LEU A 485 19.41 -0.69 -2.78
C LEU A 485 18.38 0.03 -3.65
N ASN A 486 17.15 0.22 -3.19
CA ASN A 486 16.12 0.92 -3.96
C ASN A 486 16.58 2.32 -4.39
N LEU A 487 17.15 3.11 -3.48
CA LEU A 487 17.62 4.46 -3.78
C LEU A 487 18.81 4.49 -4.75
N ARG A 488 19.65 3.46 -4.74
CA ARG A 488 20.83 3.39 -5.62
C ARG A 488 20.52 2.78 -6.99
N LEU A 489 19.59 1.83 -7.01
CA LEU A 489 19.19 1.11 -8.21
C LEU A 489 18.04 1.82 -8.93
N THR A 490 17.43 2.85 -8.36
CA THR A 490 16.44 3.70 -9.05
C THR A 490 16.98 5.12 -9.25
N GLY A 491 16.89 5.64 -10.46
CA GLY A 491 17.35 6.97 -10.81
C GLY A 491 16.30 8.04 -10.51
N ARG A 492 16.70 9.13 -9.85
CA ARG A 492 15.89 10.34 -9.59
C ARG A 492 16.41 11.51 -10.43
N ASP A 493 15.58 12.53 -10.63
CA ASP A 493 16.00 13.81 -11.21
C ASP A 493 17.01 14.54 -10.29
N GLU A 494 18.24 14.75 -10.74
CA GLU A 494 19.30 15.47 -9.99
C GLU A 494 18.94 16.95 -9.70
N ALA A 495 17.98 17.53 -10.42
CA ALA A 495 17.51 18.89 -10.18
C ALA A 495 16.72 19.05 -8.86
N ALA A 496 16.12 17.96 -8.34
CA ALA A 496 15.38 17.96 -7.08
C ALA A 496 16.24 17.59 -5.87
N SER A 497 17.39 16.92 -6.07
CA SER A 497 18.25 16.46 -4.97
C SER A 497 19.01 17.58 -4.26
N LYS A 498 18.96 18.82 -4.77
CA LYS A 498 19.57 20.00 -4.12
C LYS A 498 18.66 20.66 -3.08
N ALA A 499 17.47 20.11 -2.83
CA ALA A 499 16.49 20.66 -1.89
C ALA A 499 16.06 19.71 -0.75
N GLU A 500 16.63 18.49 -0.68
CA GLU A 500 16.51 17.56 0.47
C GLU A 500 17.79 17.58 1.30
#